data_AF-A0A1R0LEU1-F1
#
_entry.id   AF-A0A1R0LEU1-F1
#
_cell.length_a   1.000
_cell.length_b   1.000
_cell.length_c   1.000
_cell.angle_alpha   90.00
_cell.angle_beta   90.00
_cell.angle_gamma   90.00
#
_symmetry.space_group_name_H-M   'P 1'
#
loop_
_entity.id
_entity.type
_entity.pdbx_description
1 polymer ?
#
loop_
_entity_poly.entity_id
_entity_poly.type
_entity_poly.pdbx_seq_one_letter_code
_entity_poly.pdbx_strand_id
1 'polypeptide(L)' 'MSLGDPAIDRLVEAARHAPAGLIARLLESGDLREMRLGQALEDIRREHVHSAETSVDEGGRVIDPVTHDPAW' A
#
# COMPACT_ATOMS: atom_id res chain seq x y z
N MET A 1 -5.37 -0.63 -20.15
CA MET A 1 -5.65 -0.22 -18.77
C MET A 1 -6.70 -1.18 -18.25
N SER A 2 -6.32 -2.19 -17.46
CA SER A 2 -7.32 -3.09 -16.88
C SER A 2 -7.98 -2.31 -15.75
N LEU A 3 -9.21 -1.83 -15.96
CA LEU A 3 -10.05 -1.42 -14.84
C LEU A 3 -10.19 -2.64 -13.94
N GLY A 4 -9.73 -2.54 -12.70
CA GLY A 4 -9.95 -3.56 -11.68
C GLY A 4 -11.44 -3.84 -11.56
N ASP A 5 -11.79 -5.10 -11.34
CA ASP A 5 -13.15 -5.45 -10.95
C ASP A 5 -13.46 -4.71 -9.63
N PRO A 6 -14.53 -3.90 -9.55
CA PRO A 6 -14.83 -3.13 -8.35
C PRO A 6 -15.04 -4.00 -7.10
N ALA A 7 -15.37 -5.29 -7.27
CA ALA A 7 -15.43 -6.23 -6.16
C ALA A 7 -14.03 -6.57 -5.63
N ILE A 8 -13.04 -6.70 -6.52
CA ILE A 8 -11.64 -6.94 -6.16
C ILE A 8 -11.08 -5.71 -5.44
N ASP A 9 -11.34 -4.51 -5.94
CA ASP A 9 -10.86 -3.27 -5.31
C ASP A 9 -11.41 -3.10 -3.88
N ARG A 10 -12.71 -3.38 -3.69
CA ARG A 10 -13.33 -3.35 -2.36
C ARG A 10 -12.76 -4.41 -1.42
N LEU A 11 -12.44 -5.60 -1.94
CA LEU A 11 -11.83 -6.66 -1.15
C LEU A 11 -10.42 -6.28 -0.69
N VAL A 12 -9.61 -5.74 -1.60
CA VAL A 12 -8.25 -5.25 -1.29
C VAL A 12 -8.32 -4.11 -0.27
N GLU A 13 -9.27 -3.18 -0.43
CA GLU A 13 -9.45 -2.10 0.53
C GLU A 13 -9.87 -2.62 1.91
N ALA A 14 -10.81 -3.56 1.98
CA ALA A 14 -11.17 -4.20 3.25
C ALA A 14 -9.99 -4.95 3.89
N ALA A 15 -9.14 -5.60 3.09
CA ALA A 15 -7.94 -6.29 3.57
C ALA A 15 -6.91 -5.35 4.20
N ARG A 16 -6.73 -4.14 3.65
CA ARG A 16 -5.82 -3.12 4.22
C ARG A 16 -6.24 -2.68 5.62
N HIS A 17 -7.55 -2.62 5.88
CA HIS A 17 -8.12 -2.24 7.18
C HIS A 17 -8.38 -3.43 8.11
N ALA A 18 -7.91 -4.63 7.76
CA ALA A 18 -8.07 -5.80 8.60
C ALA A 18 -7.37 -5.62 9.96
N PRO A 19 -8.04 -5.92 11.09
CA PRO A 19 -7.44 -5.78 12.41
C PRO A 19 -6.22 -6.69 12.58
N ALA A 20 -5.12 -6.17 13.15
CA ALA A 20 -3.91 -6.94 13.39
C ALA A 20 -4.18 -8.21 14.24
N GLY A 21 -5.08 -8.13 15.21
CA GLY A 21 -5.48 -9.28 16.03
C GLY A 21 -6.22 -10.38 15.25
N LEU A 22 -6.95 -10.03 14.18
CA LEU A 22 -7.57 -11.02 13.30
C LEU A 22 -6.50 -11.73 12.46
N ILE A 23 -5.53 -10.98 11.93
CA ILE A 23 -4.42 -11.54 11.15
C ILE A 23 -3.60 -12.50 12.01
N ALA A 24 -3.24 -12.11 13.24
CA ALA A 24 -2.51 -12.97 14.17
C ALA A 24 -3.26 -14.29 14.44
N ARG A 25 -4.58 -14.21 14.68
CA ARG A 25 -5.41 -15.40 14.90
C ARG A 25 -5.46 -16.33 13.68
N LEU A 26 -5.52 -15.78 12.47
CA LEU A 26 -5.49 -16.58 11.24
C LEU A 26 -4.15 -17.29 11.06
N LEU A 27 -3.04 -16.63 11.37
CA LEU A 27 -1.70 -17.22 11.31
C LEU A 27 -1.48 -18.32 12.35
N GLU A 28 -2.18 -18.28 13.48
CA GLU A 28 -2.10 -19.26 14.57
C GLU A 28 -3.14 -20.40 14.48
N SER A 29 -4.05 -20.34 13.50
CA SER A 29 -5.19 -21.26 13.36
C SER A 29 -4.79 -22.74 13.26
N GLY A 30 -3.63 -23.03 12.67
CA GLY A 30 -3.22 -24.40 12.33
C GLY A 30 -3.93 -24.97 11.09
N ASP A 31 -5.01 -24.34 10.62
CA ASP A 31 -5.57 -24.61 9.29
C ASP A 31 -4.76 -23.89 8.20
N LEU A 32 -4.27 -24.66 7.22
CA LEU A 32 -3.42 -24.14 6.16
C LEU A 32 -4.10 -23.08 5.29
N ARG A 33 -5.42 -23.13 5.12
CA ARG A 33 -6.16 -22.14 4.32
C ARG A 33 -6.30 -20.84 5.09
N GLU A 34 -6.62 -20.92 6.37
CA GLU A 34 -6.70 -19.74 7.25
C GLU A 34 -5.34 -19.06 7.40
N MET A 35 -4.27 -19.83 7.59
CA MET A 35 -2.91 -19.28 7.64
C MET A 35 -2.51 -18.58 6.34
N ARG A 36 -2.84 -19.16 5.17
CA ARG A 36 -2.60 -18.53 3.87
C ARG A 36 -3.38 -17.23 3.72
N LEU A 37 -4.62 -17.18 4.20
CA LEU A 37 -5.42 -15.95 4.20
C LEU A 37 -4.79 -14.90 5.13
N GLY A 38 -4.35 -15.30 6.33
CA GLY A 38 -3.63 -14.42 7.25
C GLY A 38 -2.37 -13.82 6.61
N GLN A 39 -1.57 -14.65 5.94
CA GLN A 39 -0.37 -14.19 5.23
C GLN A 39 -0.71 -13.20 4.12
N ALA A 40 -1.72 -13.50 3.28
CA ALA A 40 -2.14 -12.61 2.20
C ALA A 40 -2.61 -11.24 2.72
N LEU A 41 -3.33 -11.21 3.85
CA LEU A 41 -3.75 -9.97 4.49
C LEU A 41 -2.56 -9.17 5.04
N GLU A 42 -1.56 -9.85 5.62
CA GLU A 42 -0.34 -9.22 6.10
C GLU A 42 0.46 -8.57 4.95
N ASP A 43 0.61 -9.30 3.83
CA ASP A 43 1.35 -8.85 2.66
C ASP A 43 0.70 -7.59 2.06
N ILE A 44 -0.63 -7.59 1.89
CA ILE A 44 -1.39 -6.43 1.40
C ILE A 44 -1.20 -5.21 2.32
N ARG A 45 -1.21 -5.41 3.64
CA ARG A 45 -0.97 -4.30 4.59
C ARG A 45 0.45 -3.77 4.50
N ARG A 46 1.44 -4.64 4.36
CA ARG A 46 2.86 -4.25 4.26
C ARG A 46 3.13 -3.46 2.98
N GLU A 47 2.59 -3.88 1.85
CA GLU A 47 2.69 -3.17 0.57
C GLU A 47 2.04 -1.78 0.61
N HIS A 48 0.91 -1.65 1.32
CA HIS A 48 0.25 -0.35 1.51
C HIS A 48 1.11 0.62 2.33
N VAL A 49 1.74 0.14 3.42
CA VAL A 49 2.67 0.97 4.22
C VAL A 49 3.86 1.42 3.38
N HIS A 50 4.48 0.51 2.63
CA HIS A 50 5.64 0.84 1.78
C HIS A 50 5.26 1.83 0.66
N SER A 51 4.06 1.70 0.08
CA SER A 51 3.55 2.65 -0.94
C SER A 51 3.21 4.01 -0.34
N ALA A 52 2.70 4.06 0.89
CA ALA A 52 2.44 5.32 1.59
C ALA A 52 3.75 6.05 1.95
N GLU A 53 4.81 5.32 2.28
CA GLU A 53 6.14 5.90 2.56
C GLU A 53 6.83 6.44 1.29
N THR A 54 6.62 5.80 0.13
CA THR A 54 7.17 6.31 -1.15
C THR A 54 6.39 7.48 -1.73
N SER A 55 5.12 7.69 -1.35
CA SER A 55 4.31 8.81 -1.81
C SER A 55 4.62 10.16 -1.12
N VAL A 56 5.43 10.17 -0.06
CA VAL A 56 5.77 11.41 0.68
C VAL A 56 7.05 12.08 0.14
N ASP A 57 7.81 11.42 -0.71
CA ASP A 57 9.08 11.96 -1.27
C ASP A 57 8.99 12.41 -2.74
N GLU A 58 7.78 12.51 -3.31
CA GLU A 58 7.58 13.01 -4.68
C GLU A 58 6.73 14.30 -4.73
N GLY A 59 6.90 15.15 -3.71
CA GLY A 59 6.27 16.48 -3.63
C GLY A 59 7.24 17.63 -3.36
N GLY A 60 8.55 17.36 -3.34
CA GLY A 60 9.56 18.29 -2.82
C GLY A 60 10.69 18.70 -3.76
N ARG A 61 10.72 18.25 -5.03
CA ARG A 61 11.62 18.87 -6.03
C ARG A 61 10.95 20.12 -6.60
N VAL A 62 10.89 21.15 -5.77
CA VAL A 62 10.89 22.53 -6.26
C VAL A 62 12.22 22.69 -7.00
N ILE A 63 12.18 22.49 -8.31
CA ILE A 63 13.19 23.07 -9.19
C ILE A 63 13.00 24.57 -9.02
N ASP A 64 13.86 25.21 -8.25
CA ASP A 64 14.02 26.66 -8.29
C ASP A 64 14.49 27.00 -9.71
N PRO A 65 13.66 27.65 -10.56
CA PRO A 65 14.18 28.21 -11.78
C PRO A 65 14.98 29.43 -11.33
N VAL A 66 16.28 29.26 -11.08
CA VAL A 66 17.19 30.39 -10.95
C VAL A 66 17.16 31.12 -12.29
N THR A 67 16.31 32.14 -12.26
CA THR A 67 16.10 33.25 -13.17
C THR A 67 17.30 33.48 -14.09
N HIS A 68 17.02 33.41 -15.39
CA HIS A 68 17.86 34.00 -16.43
C HIS A 68 18.33 35.41 -16.02
N ASP A 69 19.64 35.60 -15.93
CA ASP A 69 20.24 36.92 -16.11
C ASP A 69 20.87 36.97 -17.52
N PRO A 70 20.24 37.65 -18.51
CA PRO A 70 20.89 37.98 -19.76
C PRO A 70 21.46 39.39 -19.62
N ALA A 71 22.71 39.51 -19.19
CA ALA A 71 23.41 40.79 -19.15
C ALA A 71 24.78 40.70 -19.84
N TRP A 72 24.73 40.94 -21.16
CA TRP A 72 25.77 41.53 -22.03
C TRP A 72 26.95 40.64 -22.45
#